data_AF-A0A958YL60-F1
#
_entry.id   AF-A0A958YL60-F1
#
_cell.length_a   1.000
_cell.length_b   1.000
_cell.length_c   1.000
_cell.angle_alpha   90.00
_cell.angle_beta   90.00
_cell.angle_gamma   90.00
#
_symmetry.space_group_name_H-M   'P 1'
#
loop_
_entity.id
_entity.type
_entity.pdbx_description
1 polymer ?
#
loop_
_entity_poly.entity_id
_entity_poly.type
_entity_poly.pdbx_seq_one_letter_code
_entity_poly.pdbx_strand_id
1 'polypeptide(L)'
;MLLVYTHKITPRVSYAFKHICTRILGIPVRFTTTIEEFIAHDSMKMSYTRQPLSNEIFVRSNDLLYEQGLSDIEIHVHDWEETKCFFTTSEKSSMPYDIFAAAFYLLSRYEEYLPHVKDDYGRFLASESLAFKHQFLHQPVIDI
;
A
#
# COMPACT_ATOMS: atom_id res chain seq x y z
N MET A 1 -6.81 19.15 -3.20
CA MET A 1 -5.97 18.33 -2.29
C MET A 1 -6.83 17.18 -1.83
N LEU A 2 -6.39 15.94 -1.99
CA LEU A 2 -7.10 14.74 -1.57
C LEU A 2 -7.09 14.65 -0.04
N LEU A 3 -8.26 14.55 0.60
CA LEU A 3 -8.38 14.23 2.02
C LEU A 3 -8.56 12.72 2.23
N VAL A 4 -7.63 12.12 2.97
CA VAL A 4 -7.67 10.69 3.31
C VAL A 4 -8.07 10.54 4.78
N TYR A 5 -9.22 9.94 5.03
CA TYR A 5 -9.55 9.48 6.38
C TYR A 5 -8.87 8.13 6.66
N THR A 6 -8.25 8.01 7.83
CA THR A 6 -7.76 6.75 8.37
C THR A 6 -7.89 6.76 9.89
N HIS A 7 -8.02 5.60 10.53
CA HIS A 7 -8.13 5.51 11.98
C HIS A 7 -6.81 5.85 12.71
N LYS A 8 -5.67 5.81 12.01
CA LYS A 8 -4.35 6.14 12.57
C LYS A 8 -3.40 6.63 11.47
N ILE A 9 -2.79 7.79 11.67
CA ILE A 9 -1.76 8.30 10.76
C ILE A 9 -0.40 7.76 11.19
N THR A 10 0.22 6.93 10.35
CA THR A 10 1.57 6.40 10.59
C THR A 10 2.56 6.92 9.52
N PRO A 11 3.88 6.78 9.76
CA PRO A 11 4.87 7.04 8.72
C PRO A 11 4.67 6.18 7.47
N ARG A 12 4.25 4.91 7.62
CA ARG A 12 4.00 4.00 6.49
C ARG A 12 2.82 4.44 5.63
N VAL A 13 1.69 4.79 6.26
CA VAL A 13 0.52 5.39 5.57
C VAL A 13 0.95 6.67 4.85
N SER A 14 1.59 7.58 5.57
CA SER A 14 2.00 8.88 5.01
C SER A 14 2.94 8.71 3.81
N TYR A 15 3.90 7.78 3.89
CA TYR A 15 4.84 7.50 2.82
C TYR A 15 4.14 6.93 1.58
N ALA A 16 3.35 5.86 1.75
CA ALA A 16 2.69 5.16 0.65
C ALA A 16 1.75 6.08 -0.15
N PHE A 17 0.90 6.83 0.57
CA PHE A 17 -0.04 7.76 -0.05
C PHE A 17 0.67 8.95 -0.70
N LYS A 18 1.72 9.51 -0.08
CA LYS A 18 2.47 10.60 -0.73
C LYS A 18 3.21 10.12 -1.97
N HIS A 19 3.71 8.89 -1.98
CA HIS A 19 4.34 8.32 -3.17
C HIS A 19 3.31 8.18 -4.31
N ILE A 20 2.21 7.46 -4.09
CA ILE A 20 1.21 7.25 -5.13
C ILE A 20 0.50 8.56 -5.50
N CYS A 21 -0.13 9.23 -4.55
CA CYS A 21 -0.99 10.38 -4.85
C CYS A 21 -0.19 11.62 -5.24
N THR A 22 0.90 11.94 -4.51
CA THR A 22 1.61 13.20 -4.73
C THR A 22 2.77 13.07 -5.71
N ARG A 23 3.62 12.04 -5.58
CA ARG A 23 4.81 11.88 -6.44
C ARG A 23 4.47 11.39 -7.84
N ILE A 24 3.57 10.41 -7.97
CA ILE A 24 3.17 9.82 -9.25
C ILE A 24 2.01 10.62 -9.87
N LEU A 25 0.89 10.75 -9.16
CA LEU A 25 -0.31 11.39 -9.71
C LEU A 25 -0.31 12.93 -9.66
N GLY A 26 0.64 13.56 -8.96
CA GLY A 26 0.71 15.02 -8.84
C GLY A 26 -0.39 15.64 -7.96
N ILE A 27 -1.10 14.84 -7.16
CA ILE A 27 -2.22 15.23 -6.32
C ILE A 27 -1.72 15.41 -4.87
N PRO A 28 -1.75 16.63 -4.31
CA PRO A 28 -1.44 16.84 -2.91
C PRO A 28 -2.39 16.05 -2.01
N VAL A 29 -1.86 15.34 -1.02
CA VAL A 29 -2.63 14.53 -0.07
C VAL A 29 -2.51 15.07 1.35
N ARG A 30 -3.63 15.07 2.08
CA ARG A 30 -3.71 15.35 3.52
C ARG A 30 -4.47 14.23 4.22
N PHE A 31 -4.15 13.99 5.48
CA PHE A 31 -4.77 12.94 6.28
C PHE A 31 -5.62 13.55 7.40
N THR A 32 -6.65 12.82 7.81
CA THR A 32 -7.43 13.10 9.01
C THR A 32 -7.79 11.79 9.72
N THR A 33 -7.91 11.84 11.04
CA THR A 33 -8.48 10.78 11.88
C THR A 33 -9.87 11.16 12.40
N THR A 34 -10.40 12.30 11.99
CA THR A 34 -11.64 12.87 12.49
C THR A 34 -12.74 12.67 11.47
N ILE A 35 -13.78 11.92 11.84
CA ILE A 35 -14.89 11.59 10.95
C ILE A 35 -15.66 12.85 10.56
N GLU A 36 -15.86 13.77 11.50
CA GLU A 36 -16.58 15.03 11.27
C GLU A 36 -15.87 15.88 10.20
N GLU A 37 -14.54 15.93 10.26
CA GLU A 37 -13.73 16.63 9.27
C GLU A 37 -13.83 15.96 7.90
N PHE A 38 -13.80 14.62 7.85
CA PHE A 38 -13.98 13.88 6.61
C PHE A 38 -15.37 14.11 6.00
N ILE A 39 -16.43 14.09 6.81
CA ILE A 39 -17.80 14.33 6.36
C ILE A 39 -17.95 15.76 5.83
N ALA A 40 -17.45 16.76 6.57
CA ALA A 40 -17.52 18.18 6.21
C ALA A 40 -16.61 18.60 5.04
N HIS A 41 -15.77 17.69 4.53
CA HIS A 41 -14.92 18.00 3.38
C HIS A 41 -15.69 17.87 2.06
N ASP A 42 -15.82 18.98 1.34
CA ASP A 42 -16.62 19.07 0.10
C ASP A 42 -15.81 18.82 -1.20
N SER A 43 -14.52 18.50 -1.08
CA SER A 43 -13.66 18.16 -2.22
C SER A 43 -13.32 16.68 -2.24
N MET A 44 -12.38 16.30 -3.09
CA MET A 44 -11.97 14.90 -3.28
C MET A 44 -11.50 14.29 -1.97
N LYS A 45 -12.18 13.22 -1.55
CA LYS A 45 -11.90 12.51 -0.31
C LYS A 45 -12.02 11.01 -0.49
N MET A 46 -11.24 10.27 0.29
CA MET A 46 -11.30 8.81 0.33
C MET A 46 -11.06 8.31 1.75
N SER A 47 -11.51 7.10 2.05
CA SER A 47 -11.25 6.44 3.32
C SER A 47 -10.31 5.25 3.11
N TYR A 48 -9.38 5.10 4.06
CA TYR A 48 -8.42 4.01 4.12
C TYR A 48 -8.51 3.36 5.51
N THR A 49 -9.34 2.33 5.61
CA THR A 49 -9.78 1.73 6.88
C THR A 49 -10.32 0.31 6.62
N ARG A 50 -10.84 -0.39 7.63
CA ARG A 50 -11.37 -1.76 7.48
C ARG A 50 -12.78 -1.81 6.87
N GLN A 51 -13.56 -0.75 7.00
CA GLN A 51 -14.93 -0.64 6.50
C GLN A 51 -15.20 0.76 5.95
N PRO A 52 -16.03 0.89 4.90
CA PRO A 52 -16.41 2.21 4.38
C PRO A 52 -17.21 2.99 5.42
N LEU A 53 -17.10 4.30 5.38
CA LEU A 53 -17.87 5.23 6.23
C LEU A 53 -19.24 5.56 5.61
N SER A 54 -19.31 5.62 4.28
CA SER A 54 -20.49 5.97 3.50
C SER A 54 -20.31 5.49 2.04
N ASN A 55 -20.61 6.33 1.05
CA ASN A 55 -20.47 6.06 -0.39
C ASN A 55 -19.24 6.76 -1.00
N GLU A 56 -18.13 6.85 -0.25
CA GLU A 56 -16.86 7.42 -0.70
C GLU A 56 -16.03 6.44 -1.55
N ILE A 57 -14.94 6.95 -2.14
CA ILE A 57 -13.85 6.08 -2.58
C ILE A 57 -13.25 5.45 -1.33
N PHE A 58 -13.37 4.14 -1.21
CA PHE A 58 -12.93 3.39 -0.03
C PHE A 58 -11.92 2.34 -0.47
N VAL A 59 -10.72 2.38 0.11
CA VAL A 59 -9.75 1.29 -0.03
C VAL A 59 -9.64 0.59 1.31
N ARG A 60 -9.93 -0.72 1.32
CA ARG A 60 -9.78 -1.51 2.54
C ARG A 60 -8.30 -1.59 2.90
N SER A 61 -7.98 -1.17 4.11
CA SER A 61 -6.60 -1.10 4.57
C SER A 61 -6.04 -2.44 5.05
N ASN A 62 -4.81 -2.74 4.67
CA ASN A 62 -3.98 -3.79 5.22
C ASN A 62 -3.28 -3.32 6.50
N ASP A 63 -3.14 -4.21 7.47
CA ASP A 63 -2.56 -3.91 8.79
C ASP A 63 -1.07 -3.54 8.71
N LEU A 64 -0.36 -3.95 7.65
CA LEU A 64 1.04 -3.60 7.38
C LEU A 64 1.34 -2.10 7.56
N LEU A 65 0.43 -1.23 7.12
CA LEU A 65 0.65 0.22 7.21
C LEU A 65 0.45 0.77 8.63
N TYR A 66 -0.14 0.01 9.56
CA TYR A 66 -0.39 0.43 10.94
C TYR A 66 0.54 -0.21 11.98
N GLU A 67 1.21 -1.30 11.58
CA GLU A 67 2.16 -2.04 12.41
C GLU A 67 3.44 -1.25 12.73
N GLN A 68 4.04 -1.60 13.86
CA GLN A 68 5.38 -1.19 14.25
C GLN A 68 6.31 -2.40 14.22
N GLY A 69 7.55 -2.19 13.79
CA GLY A 69 8.52 -3.27 13.65
C GLY A 69 8.30 -4.09 12.38
N LEU A 70 8.83 -5.32 12.39
CA LEU A 70 8.82 -6.22 11.25
C LEU A 70 8.19 -7.53 11.68
N SER A 71 7.28 -8.01 10.86
CA SER A 71 6.53 -9.25 10.99
C SER A 71 6.67 -10.00 9.66
N ASP A 72 6.68 -11.34 9.73
CA ASP A 72 6.56 -12.15 8.53
C ASP A 72 5.14 -12.02 7.97
N ILE A 73 5.01 -11.95 6.64
CA ILE A 73 3.75 -11.67 5.95
C ILE A 73 3.60 -12.66 4.81
N GLU A 74 2.56 -13.46 4.86
CA GLU A 74 2.17 -14.30 3.73
C GLU A 74 1.54 -13.45 2.63
N ILE A 75 2.13 -13.49 1.43
CA ILE A 75 1.68 -12.70 0.29
C ILE A 75 1.25 -13.63 -0.84
N HIS A 76 0.00 -13.49 -1.25
CA HIS A 76 -0.54 -14.13 -2.45
C HIS A 76 -0.58 -13.10 -3.58
N VAL A 77 0.22 -13.34 -4.61
CA VAL A 77 0.29 -12.50 -5.81
C VAL A 77 -0.76 -12.95 -6.82
N HIS A 78 -1.48 -11.99 -7.38
CA HIS A 78 -2.50 -12.16 -8.40
C HIS A 78 -2.18 -11.30 -9.62
N ASP A 79 -2.73 -11.68 -10.77
CA ASP A 79 -2.75 -10.82 -11.94
C ASP A 79 -3.83 -9.73 -11.79
N TRP A 80 -3.49 -8.51 -12.16
CA TRP A 80 -4.44 -7.40 -12.26
C TRP A 80 -4.19 -6.65 -13.57
N GLU A 81 -5.11 -6.84 -14.52
CA GLU A 81 -4.94 -6.37 -15.89
C GLU A 81 -3.59 -6.84 -16.48
N GLU A 82 -2.71 -5.92 -16.86
CA GLU A 82 -1.39 -6.23 -17.43
C GLU A 82 -0.26 -6.26 -16.37
N THR A 83 -0.59 -6.12 -15.08
CA THR A 83 0.37 -6.07 -13.97
C THR A 83 0.07 -7.10 -12.89
N LYS A 84 0.83 -7.04 -11.78
CA LYS A 84 0.65 -7.88 -10.60
C LYS A 84 0.09 -7.07 -9.44
N CYS A 85 -0.70 -7.73 -8.59
CA CYS A 85 -1.20 -7.15 -7.35
C CYS A 85 -1.17 -8.16 -6.20
N PHE A 86 -1.23 -7.66 -4.97
CA PHE A 86 -1.33 -8.46 -3.75
C PHE A 86 -1.89 -7.61 -2.61
N PHE A 87 -2.18 -8.23 -1.46
CA PHE A 87 -3.04 -7.69 -0.41
C PHE A 87 -4.47 -7.45 -0.89
N THR A 88 -5.11 -8.55 -1.31
CA THR A 88 -6.50 -8.55 -1.79
C THR A 88 -7.45 -7.93 -0.76
N THR A 89 -8.44 -7.21 -1.26
CA THR A 89 -9.44 -6.53 -0.44
C THR A 89 -10.83 -7.14 -0.63
N SER A 90 -11.80 -6.70 0.18
CA SER A 90 -13.20 -7.12 0.03
C SER A 90 -13.90 -6.41 -1.13
N GLU A 91 -14.98 -6.99 -1.65
CA GLU A 91 -15.84 -6.41 -2.72
C GLU A 91 -16.33 -4.98 -2.46
N LYS A 92 -16.41 -4.55 -1.18
CA LYS A 92 -16.79 -3.18 -0.83
C LYS A 92 -15.72 -2.13 -1.17
N SER A 93 -14.47 -2.57 -1.36
CA SER A 93 -13.33 -1.71 -1.69
C SER A 93 -13.43 -1.27 -3.15
N SER A 94 -13.12 0.00 -3.42
CA SER A 94 -13.08 0.58 -4.77
C SER A 94 -11.94 -0.01 -5.63
N MET A 95 -10.97 -0.68 -5.01
CA MET A 95 -9.87 -1.40 -5.65
C MET A 95 -9.93 -2.88 -5.24
N PRO A 96 -9.48 -3.83 -6.08
CA PRO A 96 -9.48 -5.26 -5.73
C PRO A 96 -8.37 -5.65 -4.75
N TYR A 97 -7.41 -4.76 -4.50
CA TYR A 97 -6.31 -4.94 -3.57
C TYR A 97 -5.91 -3.59 -2.96
N ASP A 98 -5.14 -3.67 -1.88
CA ASP A 98 -4.58 -2.50 -1.22
C ASP A 98 -3.30 -2.03 -1.91
N ILE A 99 -3.48 -1.13 -2.88
CA ILE A 99 -2.39 -0.53 -3.63
C ILE A 99 -1.37 0.21 -2.75
N PHE A 100 -1.81 0.79 -1.62
CA PHE A 100 -0.91 1.55 -0.74
C PHE A 100 -0.03 0.61 0.07
N ALA A 101 -0.58 -0.48 0.60
CA ALA A 101 0.20 -1.49 1.28
C ALA A 101 1.16 -2.21 0.32
N ALA A 102 0.71 -2.55 -0.88
CA ALA A 102 1.54 -3.21 -1.89
C ALA A 102 2.72 -2.32 -2.31
N ALA A 103 2.46 -1.04 -2.55
CA ALA A 103 3.49 -0.06 -2.84
C ALA A 103 4.49 0.09 -1.69
N PHE A 104 4.01 0.23 -0.45
CA PHE A 104 4.91 0.31 0.70
C PHE A 104 5.81 -0.93 0.80
N TYR A 105 5.25 -2.13 0.65
CA TYR A 105 6.00 -3.38 0.75
C TYR A 105 7.15 -3.44 -0.28
N LEU A 106 6.86 -3.14 -1.55
CA LEU A 106 7.87 -3.17 -2.62
C LEU A 106 8.88 -2.04 -2.49
N LEU A 107 8.42 -0.80 -2.31
CA LEU A 107 9.29 0.39 -2.27
C LEU A 107 10.21 0.40 -1.05
N SER A 108 9.71 -0.07 0.09
CA SER A 108 10.54 -0.17 1.30
C SER A 108 11.52 -1.33 1.25
N ARG A 109 11.42 -2.22 0.26
CA ARG A 109 12.17 -3.50 0.21
C ARG A 109 11.96 -4.29 1.51
N TYR A 110 10.71 -4.38 1.96
CA TYR A 110 10.34 -4.92 3.27
C TYR A 110 10.96 -6.31 3.54
N GLU A 111 10.98 -7.17 2.51
CA GLU A 111 11.59 -8.50 2.52
C GLU A 111 13.08 -8.53 2.92
N GLU A 112 13.84 -7.47 2.61
CA GLU A 112 15.27 -7.40 2.92
C GLU A 112 15.53 -7.16 4.42
N TYR A 113 14.51 -6.73 5.17
CA TYR A 113 14.64 -6.54 6.62
C TYR A 113 14.21 -7.77 7.43
N LEU A 114 13.56 -8.75 6.79
CA LEU A 114 13.23 -10.03 7.41
C LEU A 114 14.44 -10.98 7.42
N PRO A 115 14.45 -12.04 8.26
CA PRO A 115 15.45 -13.08 8.16
C PRO A 115 15.49 -13.68 6.74
N HIS A 116 16.64 -13.58 6.07
CA HIS A 116 16.81 -14.00 4.68
C HIS A 116 18.17 -14.63 4.44
N VAL A 117 18.26 -15.42 3.36
CA VAL A 117 19.53 -15.95 2.86
C VAL A 117 20.32 -14.80 2.23
N LYS A 118 21.57 -14.66 2.66
CA LYS A 118 22.50 -13.65 2.16
C LYS A 118 23.49 -14.28 1.19
N ASP A 119 23.92 -13.50 0.21
CA ASP A 119 25.09 -13.87 -0.59
C ASP A 119 26.40 -13.67 0.20
N ASP A 120 27.53 -13.98 -0.45
CA ASP A 120 28.87 -13.84 0.11
C ASP A 120 29.22 -12.39 0.55
N TYR A 121 28.44 -11.40 0.09
CA TYR A 121 28.59 -9.99 0.42
C TYR A 121 27.57 -9.51 1.45
N GLY A 122 26.75 -10.40 2.00
CA GLY A 122 25.74 -10.06 3.00
C GLY A 122 24.45 -9.43 2.42
N ARG A 123 24.25 -9.49 1.10
CA ARG A 123 23.12 -8.85 0.40
C ARG A 123 21.95 -9.81 0.26
N PHE A 124 20.74 -9.24 0.16
CA PHE A 124 19.55 -10.00 -0.17
C PHE A 124 19.63 -10.56 -1.60
N LEU A 125 19.31 -11.84 -1.77
CA LEU A 125 19.31 -12.51 -3.07
C LEU A 125 18.08 -12.13 -3.89
N ALA A 126 18.27 -11.59 -5.08
CA ALA A 126 17.16 -11.24 -5.98
C ALA A 126 16.25 -12.44 -6.27
N SER A 127 16.81 -13.66 -6.35
CA SER A 127 16.05 -14.91 -6.54
C SER A 127 15.08 -15.22 -5.41
N GLU A 128 15.35 -14.69 -4.21
CA GLU A 128 14.47 -14.84 -3.05
C GLU A 128 13.34 -13.81 -3.03
N SER A 129 13.40 -12.79 -3.89
CA SER A 129 12.39 -11.73 -3.90
C SER A 129 11.02 -12.25 -4.32
N LEU A 130 9.97 -11.65 -3.75
CA LEU A 130 8.59 -11.85 -4.21
C LEU A 130 8.48 -11.61 -5.74
N ALA A 131 9.15 -10.56 -6.22
CA ALA A 131 9.12 -10.17 -7.62
C ALA A 131 9.79 -11.20 -8.55
N PHE A 132 10.89 -11.82 -8.14
CA PHE A 132 11.52 -12.90 -8.91
C PHE A 132 10.66 -14.17 -8.89
N LYS A 133 10.22 -14.58 -7.69
CA LYS A 133 9.40 -15.80 -7.49
C LYS A 133 8.10 -15.77 -8.29
N HIS A 134 7.51 -14.60 -8.48
CA HIS A 134 6.29 -14.40 -9.25
C HIS A 134 6.50 -13.73 -10.62
N GLN A 135 7.74 -13.74 -11.13
CA GLN A 135 8.10 -13.34 -12.50
C GLN A 135 7.73 -11.89 -12.90
N PHE A 136 7.76 -10.95 -11.94
CA PHE A 136 7.50 -9.53 -12.19
C PHE A 136 8.68 -8.61 -11.83
N LEU A 137 9.86 -9.17 -11.53
CA LEU A 137 11.06 -8.39 -11.18
C LEU A 137 11.44 -7.30 -12.19
N HIS A 138 11.13 -7.53 -13.47
CA HIS A 138 11.44 -6.60 -14.56
C HIS A 138 10.28 -5.65 -14.90
N GLN A 139 9.16 -5.72 -14.18
CA GLN A 139 8.01 -4.85 -14.37
C GLN A 139 8.02 -3.73 -13.31
N PRO A 140 7.83 -2.47 -13.69
CA PRO A 140 7.78 -1.36 -12.73
C PRO A 140 6.39 -1.27 -12.08
N VAL A 141 5.97 -2.31 -11.36
CA VAL A 141 4.57 -2.48 -10.86
C VAL A 141 4.01 -1.27 -10.10
N ILE A 142 4.86 -0.45 -9.48
CA ILE A 142 4.45 0.77 -8.74
C ILE A 142 4.55 2.06 -9.57
N ASP A 143 5.59 2.20 -10.39
CA ASP A 143 5.88 3.37 -11.24
C ASP A 143 5.61 3.00 -12.72
N ILE A 144 4.37 2.63 -13.03
CA ILE A 144 3.92 2.32 -14.41
C ILE A 144 3.75 3.62 -15.21
#